data_AF-A0A9D2RX24-F1
#
_entry.id   AF-A0A9D2RX24-F1
#
_cell.length_a   1.000
_cell.length_b   1.000
_cell.length_c   1.000
_cell.angle_alpha   90.00
_cell.angle_beta   90.00
_cell.angle_gamma   90.00
#
_symmetry.space_group_name_H-M   'P 1'
#
loop_
_entity.id
_entity.type
_entity.pdbx_description
1 polymer ?
#
loop_
_entity_poly.entity_id
_entity_poly.type
_entity_poly.pdbx_seq_one_letter_code
_entity_poly.pdbx_strand_id
1 'polypeptide(L)'
;DNASCILKIQGLPNCETNVVFENLQYLEVNRRHKYSDEEWDALSLAEKYNIFVKDQSVQNEMTITVSTEADGYQIGKKILFVTNKNNFYGGRHNFVSNLSYHEDAITYIKLSFDKKGSYRYDDLKVICQPTDRLDDYASALKTDNIEDLTIEDNDISLSVSLDERKALVLSVPYSKGWSAVVNGEEMEIQKANTMFMALELPPGDYDIELHYTTPYIKAGLLLTVSGVVLFIGIVIVKEKRKRKTA
;
A
#
# COMPACT_ATOMS: atom_id res chain seq x y z
N ASP A 1 30.16 -9.10 15.13
CA ASP A 1 29.73 -8.88 13.73
C ASP A 1 28.36 -9.45 13.48
N ASN A 2 27.58 -8.75 12.66
CA ASN A 2 26.29 -9.25 12.16
C ASN A 2 26.55 -10.43 11.22
N ALA A 3 25.66 -11.42 11.23
CA ALA A 3 25.74 -12.51 10.27
C ALA A 3 25.48 -11.95 8.87
N SER A 4 26.20 -12.43 7.86
CA SER A 4 25.93 -12.07 6.47
C SER A 4 26.10 -13.26 5.55
N CYS A 5 25.36 -13.24 4.44
CA CYS A 5 25.41 -14.21 3.37
C CYS A 5 25.61 -13.45 2.05
N ILE A 6 26.41 -14.00 1.14
CA ILE A 6 26.61 -13.44 -0.21
C ILE A 6 25.98 -14.42 -1.20
N LEU A 7 24.94 -13.98 -1.87
CA LEU A 7 24.37 -14.65 -3.03
C LEU A 7 25.23 -14.26 -4.23
N LYS A 8 25.86 -15.24 -4.89
CA LYS A 8 26.49 -15.01 -6.19
C LYS A 8 25.46 -15.26 -7.27
N ILE A 9 25.34 -14.30 -8.19
CA ILE A 9 24.31 -14.31 -9.24
C ILE A 9 24.94 -13.98 -10.59
N GLN A 10 24.23 -14.35 -11.65
CA GLN A 10 24.49 -13.89 -13.01
C GLN A 10 23.38 -12.87 -13.34
N GLY A 11 23.61 -11.62 -12.98
CA GLY A 11 22.68 -10.52 -13.27
C GLY A 11 22.63 -10.18 -14.75
N LEU A 12 21.68 -9.32 -15.11
CA LEU A 12 21.57 -8.74 -16.44
C LEU A 12 21.93 -7.23 -16.38
N PRO A 13 22.52 -6.66 -17.44
CA PRO A 13 22.68 -5.21 -17.55
C PRO A 13 21.34 -4.53 -17.85
N ASN A 14 21.30 -3.20 -17.76
CA ASN A 14 20.13 -2.36 -18.06
C ASN A 14 18.85 -2.89 -17.41
N CYS A 15 18.90 -3.21 -16.13
CA CYS A 15 17.80 -3.90 -15.47
C CYS A 15 17.51 -3.37 -14.07
N GLU A 16 16.26 -3.51 -13.67
CA GLU A 16 15.87 -3.38 -12.28
C GLU A 16 15.98 -4.75 -11.60
N THR A 17 16.78 -4.85 -10.53
CA THR A 17 16.90 -6.11 -9.78
C THR A 17 16.10 -6.10 -8.48
N ASN A 18 15.27 -7.12 -8.29
CA ASN A 18 14.44 -7.30 -7.11
C ASN A 18 14.82 -8.60 -6.38
N VAL A 19 14.92 -8.54 -5.05
CA VAL A 19 15.09 -9.71 -4.18
C VAL A 19 13.80 -10.00 -3.45
N VAL A 20 13.27 -11.19 -3.62
CA VAL A 20 11.95 -11.58 -3.11
C VAL A 20 12.09 -12.71 -2.10
N PHE A 21 11.58 -12.50 -0.90
CA PHE A 21 11.35 -13.55 0.07
C PHE A 21 9.88 -13.92 0.10
N GLU A 22 9.59 -15.20 -0.10
CA GLU A 22 8.25 -15.77 0.07
C GLU A 22 8.15 -16.47 1.43
N ASN A 23 7.12 -16.09 2.19
CA ASN A 23 6.86 -16.61 3.54
C ASN A 23 8.08 -16.52 4.49
N LEU A 24 8.72 -15.35 4.58
CA LEU A 24 9.79 -15.10 5.53
C LEU A 24 9.29 -15.24 6.97
N GLN A 25 10.02 -16.00 7.77
CA GLN A 25 9.77 -16.26 9.18
C GLN A 25 11.06 -16.07 9.97
N TYR A 26 10.90 -15.52 11.17
CA TYR A 26 11.99 -15.31 12.10
C TYR A 26 11.66 -15.93 13.45
N LEU A 27 12.53 -16.83 13.89
CA LEU A 27 12.52 -17.41 15.21
C LEU A 27 13.71 -16.87 16.00
N GLU A 28 13.41 -16.02 16.97
CA GLU A 28 14.39 -15.45 17.89
C GLU A 28 15.16 -16.52 18.67
N VAL A 29 16.39 -16.20 19.07
CA VAL A 29 17.10 -17.05 20.05
C VAL A 29 16.46 -16.83 21.42
N ASN A 30 15.71 -17.82 21.88
CA ASN A 30 15.15 -17.84 23.23
C ASN A 30 16.23 -18.23 24.25
N ARG A 31 16.28 -17.57 25.42
CA ARG A 31 17.27 -17.87 26.46
C ARG A 31 17.06 -19.27 27.07
N ARG A 32 15.86 -19.88 26.93
CA ARG A 32 15.62 -21.31 27.19
C ARG A 32 16.58 -22.21 26.43
N HIS A 33 16.91 -21.89 25.18
CA HIS A 33 17.78 -22.75 24.35
C HIS A 33 19.22 -22.87 24.89
N LYS A 34 19.57 -22.15 25.96
CA LYS A 34 20.84 -22.32 26.68
C LYS A 34 20.82 -23.47 27.69
N TYR A 35 19.64 -24.00 27.99
CA TYR A 35 19.43 -25.08 28.94
C TYR A 35 19.02 -26.33 28.16
N SER A 36 19.56 -27.49 28.53
CA SER A 36 18.95 -28.78 28.20
C SER A 36 17.57 -28.91 28.86
N ASP A 37 16.76 -29.86 28.42
CA ASP A 37 15.43 -30.06 29.02
C ASP A 37 15.52 -30.42 30.52
N GLU A 38 16.51 -31.21 30.92
CA GLU A 38 16.77 -31.56 32.32
C GLU A 38 17.19 -30.34 33.16
N GLU A 39 18.13 -29.52 32.65
CA GLU A 39 18.56 -28.29 33.33
C GLU A 39 17.42 -27.27 33.43
N TRP A 40 16.61 -27.17 32.38
CA TRP A 40 15.45 -26.30 32.38
C TRP A 40 14.44 -26.74 33.43
N ASP A 41 14.14 -28.03 33.50
CA ASP A 41 13.14 -28.56 34.44
C ASP A 41 13.56 -28.39 35.89
N ALA A 42 14.87 -28.45 36.17
CA ALA A 42 15.45 -28.18 37.48
C ALA A 42 15.35 -26.71 37.95
N LEU A 43 15.10 -25.74 37.05
CA LEU A 43 14.94 -24.33 37.43
C LEU A 43 13.63 -24.11 38.22
N SER A 44 13.68 -23.21 39.21
CA SER A 44 12.49 -22.74 39.91
C SER A 44 11.54 -21.98 38.99
N LEU A 45 10.26 -21.90 39.37
CA LEU A 45 9.27 -21.09 38.64
C LEU A 45 9.69 -19.62 38.55
N ALA A 46 10.33 -19.07 39.58
CA ALA A 46 10.81 -17.70 39.59
C ALA A 46 11.95 -17.48 38.59
N GLU A 47 12.86 -18.44 38.44
CA GLU A 47 13.95 -18.38 37.45
C GLU A 47 13.40 -18.52 36.02
N LYS A 48 12.51 -19.49 35.78
CA LYS A 48 11.80 -19.63 34.49
C LYS A 48 11.05 -18.36 34.11
N TYR A 49 10.34 -17.76 35.07
CA TYR A 49 9.62 -16.50 34.87
C TYR A 49 10.56 -15.33 34.57
N ASN A 50 11.67 -15.20 35.31
CA ASN A 50 12.68 -14.17 35.04
C ASN A 50 13.30 -14.31 33.64
N ILE A 51 13.55 -15.53 33.17
CA ILE A 51 14.03 -15.80 31.81
C ILE A 51 12.97 -15.39 30.78
N PHE A 52 11.71 -15.77 30.99
CA PHE A 52 10.59 -15.41 30.12
C PHE A 52 10.41 -13.89 29.99
N VAL A 53 10.39 -13.15 31.10
CA VAL A 53 10.26 -11.68 31.11
C VAL A 53 11.42 -11.01 30.40
N LYS A 54 12.64 -11.53 30.59
CA LYS A 54 13.82 -11.06 29.87
C LYS A 54 13.71 -11.34 28.38
N ASP A 55 13.07 -12.43 27.93
CA ASP A 55 12.90 -12.73 26.50
C ASP A 55 11.79 -11.89 25.84
N GLN A 56 10.69 -11.64 26.56
CA GLN A 56 9.57 -10.81 26.09
C GLN A 56 9.98 -9.36 25.79
N SER A 57 10.96 -8.83 26.53
CA SER A 57 11.36 -7.42 26.45
C SER A 57 12.33 -7.11 25.32
N VAL A 58 12.85 -8.10 24.58
CA VAL A 58 14.11 -7.92 23.85
C VAL A 58 13.97 -7.90 22.33
N GLN A 59 12.97 -8.55 21.71
CA GLN A 59 12.93 -8.65 20.24
C GLN A 59 11.51 -8.74 19.65
N ASN A 60 11.00 -7.60 19.16
CA ASN A 60 9.72 -7.54 18.45
C ASN A 60 9.89 -7.19 16.95
N GLU A 61 11.13 -6.99 16.50
CA GLU A 61 11.47 -6.69 15.12
C GLU A 61 12.94 -7.04 14.80
N MET A 62 13.21 -7.24 13.52
CA MET A 62 14.56 -7.44 12.97
C MET A 62 14.67 -6.83 11.57
N THR A 63 15.91 -6.58 11.16
CA THR A 63 16.23 -6.01 9.85
C THR A 63 17.12 -6.97 9.05
N ILE A 64 16.69 -7.28 7.83
CA ILE A 64 17.59 -7.82 6.81
C ILE A 64 18.00 -6.68 5.89
N THR A 65 19.28 -6.37 5.81
CA THR A 65 19.81 -5.43 4.83
C THR A 65 20.19 -6.20 3.57
N VAL A 66 19.55 -5.86 2.45
CA VAL A 66 19.84 -6.38 1.11
C VAL A 66 20.67 -5.33 0.39
N SER A 67 21.90 -5.66 0.03
CA SER A 67 22.82 -4.69 -0.58
C SER A 67 23.64 -5.29 -1.71
N THR A 68 24.03 -4.45 -2.65
CA THR A 68 24.93 -4.78 -3.76
C THR A 68 25.77 -3.56 -4.13
N GLU A 69 26.65 -3.73 -5.09
CA GLU A 69 27.37 -2.66 -5.77
C GLU A 69 27.02 -2.73 -7.25
N ALA A 70 26.62 -1.59 -7.81
CA ALA A 70 26.28 -1.44 -9.22
C ALA A 70 26.67 -0.04 -9.68
N ASP A 71 27.14 0.10 -10.92
CA ASP A 71 27.52 1.38 -11.55
C ASP A 71 28.50 2.24 -10.70
N GLY A 72 29.34 1.59 -9.89
CA GLY A 72 30.27 2.25 -8.96
C GLY A 72 29.65 2.77 -7.66
N TYR A 73 28.38 2.48 -7.38
CA TYR A 73 27.66 2.89 -6.18
C TYR A 73 27.24 1.70 -5.30
N GLN A 74 27.26 1.91 -3.99
CA GLN A 74 26.69 0.96 -3.03
C GLN A 74 25.18 1.16 -2.93
N ILE A 75 24.43 0.11 -3.18
CA ILE A 75 22.97 0.10 -3.08
C ILE A 75 22.58 -0.75 -1.87
N GLY A 76 21.74 -0.21 -0.99
CA GLY A 76 21.29 -0.93 0.20
C GLY A 76 19.84 -0.62 0.54
N LYS A 77 19.04 -1.66 0.75
CA LYS A 77 17.65 -1.58 1.22
C LYS A 77 17.46 -2.42 2.46
N LYS A 78 16.51 -2.02 3.31
CA LYS A 78 16.19 -2.70 4.55
C LYS A 78 14.82 -3.34 4.47
N ILE A 79 14.76 -4.63 4.76
CA ILE A 79 13.53 -5.35 5.06
C ILE A 79 13.34 -5.28 6.57
N LEU A 80 12.31 -4.56 7.02
CA LEU A 80 11.87 -4.57 8.41
C LEU A 80 10.87 -5.73 8.59
N PHE A 81 11.25 -6.72 9.38
CA PHE A 81 10.38 -7.81 9.78
C PHE A 81 9.89 -7.58 11.20
N VAL A 82 8.57 -7.49 11.36
CA VAL A 82 7.90 -7.29 12.65
C VAL A 82 7.31 -8.62 13.09
N THR A 83 7.57 -9.07 14.32
CA THR A 83 7.06 -10.35 14.82
C THR A 83 5.63 -10.20 15.36
N ASN A 84 4.91 -11.32 15.52
CA ASN A 84 3.55 -11.35 16.07
C ASN A 84 3.44 -10.90 17.54
N LYS A 85 4.55 -10.63 18.21
CA LYS A 85 4.60 -10.05 19.57
C LYS A 85 4.53 -8.53 19.57
N ASN A 86 4.67 -7.90 18.41
CA ASN A 86 4.59 -6.45 18.25
C ASN A 86 3.16 -6.01 17.94
N ASN A 87 2.71 -4.91 18.56
CA ASN A 87 1.39 -4.33 18.30
C ASN A 87 1.23 -3.77 16.88
N PHE A 88 2.33 -3.52 16.16
CA PHE A 88 2.33 -3.11 14.75
C PHE A 88 2.41 -4.30 13.77
N TYR A 89 2.23 -5.53 14.26
CA TYR A 89 2.27 -6.71 13.42
C TYR A 89 1.08 -6.77 12.45
N GLY A 90 1.37 -6.67 11.16
CA GLY A 90 0.37 -6.71 10.09
C GLY A 90 0.22 -8.06 9.38
N GLY A 91 0.77 -9.15 9.91
CA GLY A 91 0.72 -10.47 9.23
C GLY A 91 1.53 -10.54 7.93
N ARG A 92 2.50 -9.65 7.74
CA ARG A 92 3.31 -9.58 6.52
C ARG A 92 4.45 -10.59 6.57
N HIS A 93 4.45 -11.52 5.61
CA HIS A 93 5.49 -12.53 5.45
C HIS A 93 6.19 -12.48 4.09
N ASN A 94 5.62 -11.77 3.10
CA ASN A 94 6.20 -11.61 1.78
C ASN A 94 6.89 -10.24 1.67
N PHE A 95 8.12 -10.26 1.19
CA PHE A 95 8.97 -9.06 1.09
C PHE A 95 9.65 -9.00 -0.26
N VAL A 96 9.65 -7.80 -0.84
CA VAL A 96 10.41 -7.47 -2.05
C VAL A 96 11.37 -6.35 -1.68
N SER A 97 12.63 -6.50 -2.07
CA SER A 97 13.67 -5.50 -1.92
C SER A 97 14.17 -5.10 -3.30
N ASN A 98 13.83 -3.89 -3.72
CA ASN A 98 14.20 -3.33 -4.99
C ASN A 98 15.61 -2.71 -4.92
N LEU A 99 16.58 -3.30 -5.61
CA LEU A 99 17.95 -2.79 -5.71
C LEU A 99 18.11 -1.74 -6.83
N SER A 100 16.99 -1.18 -7.30
CA SER A 100 16.93 -0.11 -8.31
C SER A 100 17.48 -0.53 -9.68
N TYR A 101 17.35 0.37 -10.64
CA TYR A 101 17.94 0.24 -11.97
C TYR A 101 19.47 0.33 -11.88
N HIS A 102 20.15 -0.44 -12.72
CA HIS A 102 21.57 -0.35 -12.99
C HIS A 102 21.88 -0.65 -14.45
N GLU A 103 22.96 -0.03 -14.95
CA GLU A 103 23.47 -0.28 -16.30
C GLU A 103 24.31 -1.56 -16.33
N ASP A 104 25.20 -1.74 -15.35
CA ASP A 104 26.10 -2.88 -15.24
C ASP A 104 25.45 -4.10 -14.58
N ALA A 105 25.65 -5.29 -15.16
CA ALA A 105 25.17 -6.53 -14.57
C ALA A 105 25.75 -6.78 -13.16
N ILE A 106 24.89 -6.76 -12.13
CA ILE A 106 25.31 -7.10 -10.77
C ILE A 106 25.67 -8.58 -10.62
N THR A 107 26.74 -8.87 -9.87
CA THR A 107 27.30 -10.22 -9.73
C THR A 107 27.08 -10.84 -8.34
N TYR A 108 26.69 -10.03 -7.37
CA TYR A 108 26.42 -10.50 -6.03
C TYR A 108 25.35 -9.67 -5.33
N ILE A 109 24.71 -10.29 -4.35
CA ILE A 109 23.84 -9.61 -3.39
C ILE A 109 24.25 -10.06 -2.00
N LYS A 110 24.55 -9.11 -1.13
CA LYS A 110 24.85 -9.35 0.28
C LYS A 110 23.59 -9.18 1.11
N LEU A 111 23.22 -10.22 1.84
CA LEU A 111 22.21 -10.21 2.89
C LEU A 111 22.91 -10.06 4.23
N SER A 112 22.58 -9.03 5.00
CA SER A 112 23.12 -8.81 6.35
C SER A 112 21.99 -8.83 7.38
N PHE A 113 22.16 -9.64 8.43
CA PHE A 113 21.15 -9.92 9.44
C PHE A 113 21.55 -9.26 10.76
N ASP A 114 20.74 -8.33 11.27
CA ASP A 114 21.08 -7.56 12.48
C ASP A 114 20.72 -8.27 13.80
N LYS A 115 19.92 -9.35 13.74
CA LYS A 115 19.56 -10.18 14.89
C LYS A 115 20.04 -11.62 14.76
N LYS A 116 20.30 -12.24 15.92
CA LYS A 116 20.57 -13.67 16.02
C LYS A 116 19.24 -14.41 16.11
N GLY A 117 19.04 -15.41 15.26
CA GLY A 117 17.86 -16.27 15.25
C GLY A 117 17.92 -17.27 14.10
N SER A 118 16.88 -18.09 13.99
CA SER A 118 16.65 -18.96 12.85
C SER A 118 15.72 -18.25 11.86
N TYR A 119 16.16 -18.19 10.60
CA TYR A 119 15.43 -17.55 9.51
C TYR A 119 14.95 -18.67 8.58
N ARG A 120 13.65 -18.68 8.30
CA ARG A 120 13.02 -19.64 7.39
C ARG A 120 12.25 -18.88 6.33
N TYR A 121 12.18 -19.43 5.14
CA TYR A 121 11.42 -18.91 4.01
C TYR A 121 11.06 -20.09 3.12
N ASP A 122 9.98 -19.96 2.36
CA ASP A 122 9.57 -20.99 1.41
C ASP A 122 10.36 -20.85 0.11
N ASP A 123 10.60 -19.62 -0.34
CA ASP A 123 11.42 -19.33 -1.51
C ASP A 123 12.19 -18.00 -1.39
N LEU A 124 13.33 -17.91 -2.08
CA LEU A 124 14.16 -16.71 -2.21
C LEU A 124 14.54 -16.53 -3.67
N LYS A 125 13.93 -15.53 -4.32
CA LYS A 125 14.12 -15.25 -5.74
C LYS A 125 14.93 -13.97 -5.94
N VAL A 126 15.76 -13.97 -6.97
CA VAL A 126 16.34 -12.75 -7.54
C VAL A 126 15.74 -12.59 -8.94
N ILE A 127 15.01 -11.49 -9.14
CA ILE A 127 14.33 -11.19 -10.38
C ILE A 127 15.08 -10.02 -11.03
N CYS A 128 15.64 -10.25 -12.22
CA CYS A 128 16.20 -9.20 -13.06
C CYS A 128 15.14 -8.83 -14.09
N GLN A 129 14.73 -7.56 -14.12
CA GLN A 129 13.74 -7.03 -15.05
C GLN A 129 14.43 -6.06 -16.01
N PRO A 130 14.82 -6.51 -17.22
CA PRO A 130 15.40 -5.64 -18.23
C PRO A 130 14.45 -4.50 -18.60
N THR A 131 15.01 -3.30 -18.75
CA THR A 131 14.23 -2.09 -19.04
C THR A 131 14.36 -1.63 -20.49
N ASP A 132 15.12 -2.34 -21.33
CA ASP A 132 15.39 -1.96 -22.73
C ASP A 132 14.12 -1.76 -23.57
N ARG A 133 13.02 -2.42 -23.20
CA ARG A 133 11.74 -2.37 -23.93
C ARG A 133 10.70 -1.43 -23.32
N LEU A 134 11.03 -0.70 -22.25
CA LEU A 134 10.07 0.20 -21.61
C LEU A 134 9.57 1.27 -22.58
N ASP A 135 10.44 1.82 -23.41
CA ASP A 135 10.08 2.84 -24.39
C ASP A 135 9.17 2.28 -25.50
N ASP A 136 9.40 1.03 -25.93
CA ASP A 136 8.51 0.34 -26.87
C ASP A 136 7.11 0.17 -26.28
N TYR A 137 7.03 -0.28 -25.02
CA TYR A 137 5.76 -0.46 -24.33
C TYR A 137 5.04 0.88 -24.11
N ALA A 138 5.77 1.91 -23.69
CA ALA A 138 5.21 3.25 -23.50
C ALA A 138 4.69 3.82 -24.82
N SER A 139 5.44 3.64 -25.92
CA SER A 139 5.03 4.08 -27.25
C SER A 139 3.81 3.33 -27.75
N ALA A 140 3.75 2.00 -27.54
CA ALA A 140 2.60 1.19 -27.93
C ALA A 140 1.33 1.52 -27.14
N LEU A 141 1.45 1.98 -25.89
CA LEU A 141 0.32 2.37 -25.06
C LEU A 141 -0.20 3.79 -25.33
N LYS A 142 0.57 4.64 -26.04
CA LYS A 142 0.16 6.00 -26.42
C LYS A 142 -0.80 6.07 -27.62
N THR A 143 -1.32 4.93 -28.08
CA THR A 143 -2.20 4.90 -29.26
C THR A 143 -3.59 5.47 -28.97
N ASP A 144 -4.11 5.29 -27.74
CA ASP A 144 -5.39 5.88 -27.34
C ASP A 144 -5.11 7.22 -26.66
N ASN A 145 -5.43 8.32 -27.34
CA ASN A 145 -5.21 9.65 -26.81
C ASN A 145 -6.50 10.17 -26.17
N ILE A 146 -6.36 10.73 -24.98
CA ILE A 146 -7.40 11.53 -24.35
C ILE A 146 -7.30 12.93 -24.93
N GLU A 147 -8.42 13.45 -25.42
CA GLU A 147 -8.56 14.81 -25.94
C GLU A 147 -9.44 15.63 -24.98
N ASP A 148 -9.31 16.96 -25.05
CA ASP A 148 -10.15 17.93 -24.32
C ASP A 148 -10.29 17.70 -22.80
N LEU A 149 -9.25 17.13 -22.17
CA LEU A 149 -9.23 16.86 -20.73
C LEU A 149 -9.31 18.17 -19.92
N THR A 150 -10.42 18.31 -19.19
CA THR A 150 -10.63 19.38 -18.21
C THR A 150 -10.84 18.77 -16.84
N ILE A 151 -10.13 19.29 -15.84
CA ILE A 151 -10.27 18.89 -14.44
C ILE A 151 -10.54 20.14 -13.62
N GLU A 152 -11.74 20.21 -13.04
CA GLU A 152 -12.17 21.23 -12.10
C GLU A 152 -12.39 20.61 -10.71
N ASP A 153 -12.85 21.41 -9.74
CA ASP A 153 -12.95 20.99 -8.34
C ASP A 153 -13.81 19.72 -8.13
N ASN A 154 -14.96 19.65 -8.81
CA ASN A 154 -15.89 18.52 -8.69
C ASN A 154 -16.19 17.85 -10.04
N ASP A 155 -15.54 18.29 -11.11
CA ASP A 155 -15.95 17.97 -12.47
C ASP A 155 -14.75 17.54 -13.29
N ILE A 156 -14.90 16.47 -14.05
CA ILE A 156 -13.89 15.96 -14.99
C ILE A 156 -14.59 15.77 -16.32
N SER A 157 -14.09 16.38 -17.38
CA SER A 157 -14.55 16.12 -18.74
C SER A 157 -13.40 15.72 -19.64
N LEU A 158 -13.66 14.82 -20.58
CA LEU A 158 -12.69 14.35 -21.56
C LEU A 158 -13.38 13.71 -22.75
N SER A 159 -12.67 13.67 -23.87
CA SER A 159 -13.08 12.94 -25.07
C SER A 159 -12.07 11.83 -25.40
N VAL A 160 -12.57 10.69 -25.89
CA VAL A 160 -11.72 9.55 -26.28
C VAL A 160 -12.33 8.77 -27.44
N SER A 161 -11.48 8.37 -28.39
CA SER A 161 -11.82 7.48 -29.50
C SER A 161 -11.15 6.13 -29.31
N LEU A 162 -11.92 5.04 -29.44
CA LEU A 162 -11.46 3.68 -29.18
C LEU A 162 -11.75 2.75 -30.36
N ASP A 163 -10.71 2.05 -30.83
CA ASP A 163 -10.82 1.05 -31.90
C ASP A 163 -11.28 -0.33 -31.42
N GLU A 164 -11.16 -0.59 -30.11
CA GLU A 164 -11.57 -1.85 -29.47
C GLU A 164 -12.16 -1.58 -28.09
N ARG A 165 -12.82 -2.59 -27.50
CA ARG A 165 -13.38 -2.49 -26.16
C ARG A 165 -12.26 -2.32 -25.13
N LYS A 166 -12.27 -1.23 -24.37
CA LYS A 166 -11.29 -0.93 -23.31
C LYS A 166 -11.97 -0.43 -22.04
N ALA A 167 -11.24 -0.50 -20.93
CA ALA A 167 -11.65 0.15 -19.69
C ALA A 167 -10.88 1.47 -19.54
N LEU A 168 -11.60 2.59 -19.55
CA LEU A 168 -11.02 3.88 -19.17
C LEU A 168 -10.87 3.87 -17.64
N VAL A 169 -9.63 3.84 -17.15
CA VAL A 169 -9.33 3.86 -15.71
C VAL A 169 -8.88 5.26 -15.32
N LEU A 170 -9.60 5.86 -14.37
CA LEU A 170 -9.21 7.14 -13.77
C LEU A 170 -8.53 6.88 -12.44
N SER A 171 -7.33 7.44 -12.23
CA SER A 171 -6.59 7.39 -10.95
C SER A 171 -7.25 8.24 -9.84
N VAL A 172 -8.57 8.35 -9.86
CA VAL A 172 -9.42 9.00 -8.89
C VAL A 172 -10.12 7.91 -8.06
N PRO A 173 -10.14 8.01 -6.72
CA PRO A 173 -10.77 7.00 -5.89
C PRO A 173 -12.28 6.85 -6.15
N TYR A 174 -12.73 5.61 -6.26
CA TYR A 174 -14.14 5.25 -6.35
C TYR A 174 -14.92 5.73 -5.13
N SER A 175 -16.00 6.45 -5.37
CA SER A 175 -16.93 6.93 -4.35
C SER A 175 -18.35 6.93 -4.87
N LYS A 176 -19.33 6.72 -3.98
CA LYS A 176 -20.77 6.84 -4.31
C LYS A 176 -21.19 8.27 -4.68
N GLY A 177 -20.31 9.25 -4.45
CA GLY A 177 -20.57 10.65 -4.81
C GLY A 177 -20.30 10.96 -6.28
N TRP A 178 -19.64 10.07 -7.02
CA TRP A 178 -19.37 10.26 -8.44
C TRP A 178 -20.51 9.72 -9.30
N SER A 179 -20.84 10.46 -10.35
CA SER A 179 -21.71 10.03 -11.46
C SER A 179 -20.99 10.28 -12.78
N ALA A 180 -21.19 9.40 -13.77
CA ALA A 180 -20.64 9.56 -15.11
C ALA A 180 -21.76 9.67 -16.14
N VAL A 181 -21.58 10.58 -17.09
CA VAL A 181 -22.40 10.76 -18.29
C VAL A 181 -21.51 10.52 -19.49
N VAL A 182 -21.91 9.60 -20.36
CA VAL A 182 -21.18 9.22 -21.56
C VAL A 182 -22.09 9.46 -22.76
N ASN A 183 -21.69 10.36 -23.67
CA ASN A 183 -22.50 10.79 -24.81
C ASN A 183 -23.92 11.25 -24.42
N GLY A 184 -24.05 11.89 -23.25
CA GLY A 184 -25.32 12.39 -22.72
C GLY A 184 -26.17 11.36 -21.95
N GLU A 185 -25.73 10.09 -21.85
CA GLU A 185 -26.43 9.05 -21.09
C GLU A 185 -25.69 8.68 -19.81
N GLU A 186 -26.41 8.47 -18.71
CA GLU A 186 -25.79 8.02 -17.45
C GLU A 186 -25.17 6.63 -17.59
N MET A 187 -23.93 6.49 -17.12
CA MET A 187 -23.18 5.24 -17.13
C MET A 187 -22.72 4.86 -15.72
N GLU A 188 -22.78 3.56 -15.40
CA GLU A 188 -22.31 3.05 -14.13
C GLU A 188 -20.77 3.08 -14.05
N ILE A 189 -20.25 3.74 -13.02
CA ILE A 189 -18.82 3.73 -12.69
C ILE A 189 -18.48 2.40 -12.01
N GLN A 190 -17.47 1.72 -12.53
CA GLN A 190 -16.93 0.49 -11.96
C GLN A 190 -15.74 0.78 -11.03
N LYS A 191 -15.42 -0.18 -10.15
CA LYS A 191 -14.24 -0.12 -9.28
C LYS A 191 -13.10 -0.95 -9.88
N ALA A 192 -12.03 -0.29 -10.30
CA ALA A 192 -10.81 -0.91 -10.82
C ALA A 192 -9.68 -0.91 -9.78
N ASN A 193 -8.80 -1.90 -9.85
CA ASN A 193 -7.57 -1.99 -9.03
C ASN A 193 -7.80 -1.66 -7.54
N THR A 194 -8.85 -2.24 -6.96
CA THR A 194 -9.29 -2.07 -5.55
C THR A 194 -9.89 -0.70 -5.21
N MET A 195 -9.46 0.40 -5.84
CA MET A 195 -9.84 1.74 -5.38
C MET A 195 -10.15 2.76 -6.47
N PHE A 196 -9.82 2.53 -7.74
CA PHE A 196 -9.98 3.53 -8.79
C PHE A 196 -11.33 3.44 -9.49
N MET A 197 -11.74 4.52 -10.15
CA MET A 197 -12.92 4.55 -11.02
C MET A 197 -12.58 3.97 -12.40
N ALA A 198 -13.55 3.30 -13.01
CA ALA A 198 -13.44 2.85 -14.40
C ALA A 198 -14.77 2.90 -15.15
N LEU A 199 -14.69 3.10 -16.46
CA LEU A 199 -15.80 2.98 -17.41
C LEU A 199 -15.43 1.95 -18.47
N GLU A 200 -16.29 0.95 -18.69
CA GLU A 200 -16.08 -0.06 -19.73
C GLU A 200 -16.70 0.40 -21.04
N LEU A 201 -15.87 0.81 -22.00
CA LEU A 201 -16.28 1.43 -23.24
C LEU A 201 -16.09 0.44 -24.41
N PRO A 202 -17.13 0.13 -25.20
CA PRO A 202 -16.98 -0.51 -26.50
C PRO A 202 -16.15 0.34 -27.49
N PRO A 203 -15.89 -0.15 -28.72
CA PRO A 203 -15.33 0.69 -29.77
C PRO A 203 -16.28 1.84 -30.11
N GLY A 204 -15.74 3.05 -30.29
CA GLY A 204 -16.51 4.25 -30.63
C GLY A 204 -15.85 5.55 -30.13
N ASP A 205 -16.54 6.66 -30.38
CA ASP A 205 -16.18 8.00 -29.91
C ASP A 205 -17.04 8.37 -28.71
N TYR A 206 -16.39 8.90 -27.67
CA TYR A 206 -17.03 9.19 -26.39
C TYR A 206 -16.66 10.57 -25.87
N ASP A 207 -17.67 11.38 -25.59
CA ASP A 207 -17.59 12.54 -24.71
C ASP A 207 -18.05 12.12 -23.31
N ILE A 208 -17.16 12.28 -22.32
CA ILE A 208 -17.34 11.76 -20.98
C ILE A 208 -17.30 12.92 -19.99
N GLU A 209 -18.33 13.01 -19.16
CA GLU A 209 -18.43 13.97 -18.06
C GLU A 209 -18.61 13.21 -16.74
N LEU A 210 -17.76 13.49 -15.75
CA LEU A 210 -17.88 12.97 -14.39
C LEU A 210 -18.11 14.12 -13.43
N HIS A 211 -19.09 13.95 -12.56
CA HIS A 211 -19.49 14.95 -11.57
C HIS A 211 -19.47 14.37 -10.17
N TYR A 212 -18.89 15.10 -9.23
CA TYR A 212 -18.86 14.74 -7.82
C TYR A 212 -19.89 15.54 -7.03
N THR A 213 -20.73 14.82 -6.28
CA THR A 213 -21.57 15.39 -5.24
C THR A 213 -21.32 14.66 -3.94
N THR A 214 -20.96 15.41 -2.89
CA THR A 214 -20.78 14.84 -1.55
C THR A 214 -22.06 14.08 -1.12
N PRO A 215 -21.97 12.76 -0.87
CA PRO A 215 -23.12 11.98 -0.44
C PRO A 215 -23.79 12.59 0.79
N TYR A 216 -25.12 12.63 0.78
CA TYR A 216 -25.96 13.18 1.85
C TYR A 216 -25.85 14.69 2.09
N ILE A 217 -25.14 15.46 1.26
CA ILE A 217 -25.05 16.93 1.42
C ILE A 217 -26.44 17.60 1.44
N LYS A 218 -27.36 17.14 0.57
CA LYS A 218 -28.74 17.63 0.50
C LYS A 218 -29.54 17.30 1.77
N ALA A 219 -29.35 16.09 2.32
CA ALA A 219 -30.01 15.67 3.55
C ALA A 219 -29.46 16.43 4.77
N GLY A 220 -28.14 16.61 4.83
CA GLY A 220 -27.48 17.42 5.86
C GLY A 220 -27.98 18.87 5.85
N LEU A 221 -28.07 19.49 4.68
CA LEU A 221 -28.60 20.84 4.53
C LEU A 221 -30.05 20.95 5.04
N LEU A 222 -30.90 19.97 4.71
CA LEU A 222 -32.29 19.93 5.18
C LEU A 222 -32.37 19.85 6.72
N LEU A 223 -31.52 19.02 7.34
CA LEU A 223 -31.44 18.90 8.80
C LEU A 223 -30.95 20.19 9.45
N THR A 224 -29.95 20.85 8.87
CA THR A 224 -29.44 22.14 9.36
C THR A 224 -30.52 23.21 9.30
N VAL A 225 -31.22 23.36 8.17
CA VAL A 225 -32.33 24.33 8.03
C VAL A 225 -33.43 24.04 9.03
N SER A 226 -33.83 22.78 9.18
CA SER A 226 -34.85 22.36 10.15
C SER A 226 -34.45 22.70 11.58
N GLY A 227 -33.19 22.46 11.95
CA GLY A 227 -32.63 22.81 13.25
C GLY A 227 -32.65 24.31 13.53
N VAL A 228 -32.29 25.13 12.54
CA VAL A 228 -32.34 26.61 12.66
C VAL A 228 -33.77 27.09 12.85
N VAL A 229 -34.74 26.56 12.09
CA VAL A 229 -36.17 26.91 12.24
C VAL A 229 -36.69 26.55 13.63
N LEU A 230 -36.37 25.35 14.13
CA LEU A 230 -36.75 24.93 15.48
C LEU A 230 -36.12 25.82 16.56
N PHE A 231 -34.83 26.16 16.40
CA PHE A 231 -34.12 27.04 17.33
C PHE A 231 -34.76 28.43 17.40
N ILE A 232 -35.03 29.05 16.25
CA ILE A 232 -35.72 30.34 16.17
C ILE A 232 -37.10 30.25 16.82
N GLY A 233 -37.86 29.17 16.56
CA GLY A 233 -39.15 28.93 17.20
C GLY A 233 -39.07 28.89 18.74
N ILE A 234 -38.07 28.19 19.28
CA ILE A 234 -37.84 28.12 20.74
C ILE A 234 -37.51 29.50 21.32
N VAL A 235 -36.64 30.27 20.66
CA VAL A 235 -36.26 31.62 21.10
C VAL A 235 -37.48 32.55 21.14
N ILE A 236 -38.29 32.56 20.09
CA ILE A 236 -39.52 33.39 20.02
C ILE A 236 -40.50 33.00 21.14
N VAL A 237 -40.69 31.71 21.40
CA VAL A 237 -41.57 31.24 22.49
C VAL A 237 -41.04 31.66 23.86
N LYS A 238 -39.73 31.56 24.10
CA LYS A 238 -39.09 32.03 25.34
C LYS A 238 -39.27 33.54 25.53
N GLU A 239 -39.06 34.32 24.49
CA GLU A 239 -39.19 35.78 24.53
C GLU A 239 -40.65 36.21 24.81
N LYS A 240 -41.62 35.57 24.14
CA LYS A 240 -43.05 35.79 24.38
C LYS A 240 -43.47 35.38 25.80
N ARG A 241 -42.89 34.32 26.37
CA ARG A 241 -43.16 33.92 27.77
C ARG A 241 -42.58 34.92 28.76
N LYS A 242 -41.33 35.38 28.59
CA LYS A 242 -40.73 36.42 29.45
C LYS A 242 -41.55 37.72 29.47
N ARG A 243 -42.02 38.19 28.31
CA ARG A 243 -42.86 39.41 28.21
C ARG A 243 -44.26 39.27 28.82
N LYS A 244 -44.75 38.05 29.08
CA LYS A 244 -46.02 37.82 29.76
C LYS A 244 -45.89 37.70 31.29
N THR A 245 -44.68 37.54 31.81
CA THR A 245 -44.40 37.37 33.25
C THR A 245 -43.78 38.63 33.87
N ALA A 246 -43.38 39.61 33.06
CA ALA A 246 -43.04 40.97 33.46
C ALA A 246 -44.26 41.89 33.29
#